data_AF-A0A3D6BS35-F1
#
_entry.id   AF-A0A3D6BS35-F1
#
_cell.length_a   1.000
_cell.length_b   1.000
_cell.length_c   1.000
_cell.angle_alpha   90.00
_cell.angle_beta   90.00
_cell.angle_gamma   90.00
#
_symmetry.space_group_name_H-M   'P 1'
#
loop_
_entity.id
_entity.type
_entity.pdbx_description
1 polymer ?
#
loop_
_entity_poly.entity_id
_entity_poly.type
_entity_poly.pdbx_seq_one_letter_code
_entity_poly.pdbx_strand_id
1 'polypeptide(L)' 'MEPKKNPNIEVGRNSGLYFAIGLNIMLLFTYLTMEHKTFETSKVILENIEMEDVFEEDIPITDLNMPPPPPP' A
#
# COMPACT_ATOMS: atom_id res chain seq x y z
N MET A 1 -50.23 -5.73 1.40
CA MET A 1 -49.91 -7.04 2.02
C MET A 1 -50.96 -7.29 3.06
N GLU A 2 -51.74 -8.37 2.92
CA GLU A 2 -52.65 -8.78 3.99
C GLU A 2 -51.81 -9.27 5.18
N PRO A 3 -52.13 -8.83 6.41
CA PRO A 3 -51.39 -9.28 7.58
C PRO A 3 -51.62 -10.78 7.78
N LYS A 4 -50.54 -11.56 7.80
CA LYS A 4 -50.60 -12.99 8.10
C LYS A 4 -51.26 -13.22 9.46
N LYS A 5 -52.06 -14.29 9.56
CA LYS A 5 -52.84 -14.68 10.74
C LYS A 5 -52.03 -14.74 12.04
N ASN A 6 -50.73 -15.08 11.95
CA ASN A 6 -49.77 -15.06 13.07
C ASN A 6 -48.45 -14.37 12.66
N PRO A 7 -48.32 -13.05 12.83
CA PRO A 7 -47.13 -12.30 12.43
C PRO A 7 -45.91 -12.57 13.34
N ASN A 8 -46.10 -13.22 14.49
CA ASN A 8 -45.03 -13.54 15.46
C ASN A 8 -44.27 -14.82 15.16
N ILE A 9 -44.78 -15.69 14.27
CA ILE A 9 -44.18 -16.98 13.92
C ILE A 9 -43.41 -16.89 12.59
N GLU A 10 -43.34 -15.70 11.99
CA GLU A 10 -42.72 -15.54 10.69
C GLU A 10 -41.19 -15.65 10.78
N VAL A 11 -40.67 -16.82 10.40
CA VAL A 11 -39.25 -17.19 10.41
C VAL A 11 -38.38 -16.22 9.59
N GLY A 12 -38.96 -15.56 8.57
CA GLY A 12 -38.26 -14.63 7.69
C GLY A 12 -38.15 -13.19 8.18
N ARG A 13 -38.78 -12.82 9.30
CA ARG A 13 -38.95 -11.41 9.71
C ARG A 13 -37.64 -10.65 9.94
N ASN A 14 -36.58 -11.37 10.33
CA ASN A 14 -35.24 -10.85 10.61
C ASN A 14 -34.14 -11.51 9.75
N SER A 15 -34.52 -12.23 8.68
CA SER A 15 -33.55 -12.93 7.82
C SER A 15 -32.50 -11.99 7.22
N GLY A 16 -32.92 -10.81 6.75
CA GLY A 16 -31.99 -9.79 6.22
C GLY A 16 -31.03 -9.23 7.27
N LEU A 17 -31.45 -9.16 8.54
CA LEU A 17 -30.60 -8.71 9.64
C LEU A 17 -29.48 -9.73 9.89
N TYR A 18 -29.81 -11.02 9.94
CA TYR A 18 -28.82 -12.08 10.12
C TYR A 18 -27.84 -12.17 8.96
N PHE A 19 -28.31 -11.97 7.73
CA PHE A 19 -27.45 -11.87 6.56
C PHE A 19 -26.46 -10.70 6.66
N ALA A 20 -26.96 -9.51 7.02
CA ALA A 20 -26.12 -8.32 7.19
C ALA A 20 -25.08 -8.50 8.31
N ILE A 21 -25.45 -9.14 9.42
CA ILE A 21 -24.53 -9.45 10.52
C ILE A 21 -23.43 -10.40 10.04
N GLY A 22 -23.78 -11.49 9.34
CA GLY A 22 -22.80 -12.42 8.78
C GLY A 22 -21.83 -11.76 7.81
N LEU A 23 -22.35 -10.85 6.96
CA LEU A 23 -21.53 -10.08 6.03
C LEU A 23 -20.54 -9.15 6.76
N ASN A 24 -20.98 -8.46 7.80
CA ASN A 24 -20.09 -7.61 8.62
C ASN A 24 -19.02 -8.43 9.34
N ILE A 25 -19.37 -9.61 9.86
CA ILE A 25 -18.41 -10.52 10.51
C ILE A 25 -17.32 -10.93 9.51
N MET A 26 -17.69 -11.37 8.29
CA MET A 26 -16.73 -11.77 7.27
C MET A 26 -15.81 -10.61 6.85
N LEU A 27 -16.35 -9.39 6.75
CA LEU A 27 -15.57 -8.20 6.45
C LEU A 27 -14.56 -7.89 7.57
N LEU A 28 -14.99 -7.98 8.83
CA LEU A 28 -14.14 -7.74 9.99
C LEU A 28 -13.00 -8.77 10.08
N PHE A 29 -13.28 -10.06 9.86
CA PHE A 29 -12.25 -11.09 9.80
C PHE A 29 -11.24 -10.85 8.66
N THR A 30 -11.73 -10.43 7.50
CA THR A 30 -10.88 -10.10 6.34
C THR A 30 -9.95 -8.93 6.69
N TYR A 31 -10.47 -7.88 7.33
CA TYR A 31 -9.69 -6.73 7.77
C TYR A 31 -8.59 -7.13 8.78
N LEU A 32 -8.96 -7.85 9.84
CA LEU A 32 -8.00 -8.33 10.86
C LEU A 32 -6.92 -9.23 10.26
N THR A 33 -7.30 -10.11 9.33
CA THR A 33 -6.35 -11.02 8.66
C THR A 33 -5.41 -10.26 7.75
N MET A 34 -5.92 -9.29 7.00
CA MET A 34 -5.12 -8.43 6.12
C MET A 34 -4.12 -7.62 6.95
N GLU A 35 -4.58 -6.99 8.02
CA GLU A 35 -3.74 -6.25 8.96
C GLU A 35 -2.63 -7.15 9.53
N HIS A 36 -2.98 -8.31 10.10
CA HIS A 36 -2.01 -9.23 10.69
C HIS A 36 -1.00 -9.80 9.68
N LYS A 37 -1.42 -10.08 8.43
CA LYS A 37 -0.54 -10.60 7.37
C LYS A 37 0.37 -9.53 6.77
N THR A 38 -0.07 -8.27 6.68
CA THR A 38 0.76 -7.18 6.15
C THR A 38 1.93 -6.85 7.08
N PHE A 39 1.78 -7.05 8.39
CA PHE A 39 2.83 -6.76 9.37
C PHE A 39 3.90 -7.84 9.51
N GLU A 40 3.74 -9.02 8.89
CA GLU A 40 4.82 -10.02 8.74
C GLU A 40 5.88 -9.58 7.69
N THR A 41 6.25 -8.30 7.70
CA THR A 41 7.40 -7.71 6.97
C THR A 41 8.59 -7.60 7.92
N SER A 42 9.01 -8.73 8.51
CA SER A 42 10.24 -8.78 9.31
C SER A 42 11.44 -9.38 8.56
N LYS A 43 11.29 -9.74 7.27
CA LYS A 43 12.35 -10.39 6.48
C LYS A 43 12.43 -9.94 5.02
N VAL A 44 11.91 -8.77 4.65
CA VAL A 44 12.23 -8.19 3.34
C VAL A 44 13.53 -7.43 3.47
N ILE A 45 14.63 -8.18 3.48
CA ILE A 45 15.96 -7.88 2.93
C ILE A 45 16.18 -6.38 2.61
N LEU A 46 16.28 -5.55 3.65
CA LEU A 46 16.86 -4.21 3.57
C LEU A 46 18.38 -4.25 3.79
N GLU A 47 18.96 -5.45 3.83
CA GLU A 47 20.36 -5.66 4.20
C GLU A 47 21.32 -5.63 3.00
N ASN A 48 20.82 -5.67 1.76
CA ASN A 48 21.70 -5.76 0.58
C ASN A 48 21.21 -4.89 -0.59
N ILE A 49 21.04 -3.58 -0.36
CA ILE A 49 21.15 -2.62 -1.47
C ILE A 49 22.51 -1.94 -1.27
N GLU A 50 23.58 -2.58 -1.75
CA GLU A 50 24.83 -1.87 -2.01
C GLU A 50 24.54 -0.90 -3.15
N MET A 51 24.32 0.37 -2.80
CA MET A 51 24.41 1.44 -3.79
C MET A 51 25.88 1.48 -4.20
N GLU A 52 26.16 1.05 -5.43
CA GLU A 52 27.49 1.21 -6.00
C GLU A 52 27.82 2.71 -6.05
N ASP A 53 28.92 3.08 -5.41
CA ASP A 53 29.39 4.47 -5.37
C ASP A 53 29.55 4.95 -6.81
N VAL A 54 28.83 6.01 -7.17
CA VAL A 54 28.93 6.59 -8.51
C VAL A 54 30.32 7.19 -8.60
N PHE A 55 31.22 6.53 -9.34
CA PHE A 55 32.54 7.09 -9.65
C PHE A 55 32.34 8.38 -10.46
N GLU A 56 32.45 9.53 -9.79
CA GLU A 56 32.56 10.83 -10.45
C GLU A 56 33.93 10.87 -11.14
N GLU A 57 33.95 10.69 -12.46
CA GLU A 57 35.15 10.85 -13.28
C GLU A 57 35.54 12.33 -13.28
N ASP A 58 36.67 12.67 -12.66
CA ASP A 58 37.23 14.02 -12.70
C ASP A 58 37.50 14.42 -14.16
N ILE A 59 36.72 15.39 -14.66
CA ILE A 59 36.95 15.95 -15.99
C ILE A 59 38.33 16.62 -16.02
N PRO A 60 39.23 16.27 -16.97
CA PRO A 60 40.50 16.95 -17.08
C PRO A 60 40.26 18.41 -17.47
N ILE A 61 40.69 19.33 -16.61
CA ILE A 61 40.70 20.76 -16.91
C ILE A 61 41.68 20.96 -18.06
N THR A 62 41.16 21.14 -19.27
CA THR A 62 41.98 21.48 -20.42
C THR A 62 42.34 22.95 -20.28
N ASP A 63 43.57 23.24 -19.87
CA ASP A 63 44.12 24.60 -19.90
C ASP A 63 44.21 25.04 -21.37
N LEU A 64 43.14 25.68 -21.85
CA LEU A 64 43.15 26.40 -23.10
C LEU A 64 44.07 27.60 -22.92
N ASN A 65 45.36 27.43 -23.24
CA ASN A 65 46.34 28.49 -23.29
C ASN A 65 45.96 29.48 -24.41
N MET A 66 44.97 30.32 -24.14
CA MET A 66 44.57 31.41 -25.00
C MET A 66 45.59 32.54 -24.80
N PRO A 67 46.33 32.95 -25.84
CA PRO A 67 47.24 34.08 -25.72
C PRO A 67 46.45 35.33 -25.30
N PRO A 68 47.01 36.18 -24.42
CA PRO A 68 46.28 37.28 -23.80
C PRO A 68 45.72 38.23 -24.87
N PRO A 69 44.49 38.74 -24.69
CA PRO A 69 43.83 39.54 -25.70
C PRO A 69 44.60 40.86 -25.92
N PRO A 70 44.73 41.31 -27.19
CA PRO A 70 45.52 42.48 -27.54
C PRO A 70 44.99 43.77 -26.88
N PRO A 71 45.89 44.69 -26.47
CA PRO A 71 45.51 45.97 -25.84
C PRO A 71 44.73 46.93 -26.77
N PRO A 72 44.02 47.92 -26.20
CA PRO A 72 42.92 48.71 -26.80
C PRO A 72 43.28 49.60 -28.00
#